data_AF-A0A537KW19-F1
#
_entry.id   AF-A0A537KW19-F1
#
_cell.length_a   1.000
_cell.length_b   1.000
_cell.length_c   1.000
_cell.angle_alpha   90.00
_cell.angle_beta   90.00
_cell.angle_gamma   90.00
#
_symmetry.space_group_name_H-M   'P 1'
#
loop_
_entity.id
_entity.type
_entity.pdbx_description
1 polymer ?
#
loop_
_entity_poly.entity_id
_entity_poly.type
_entity_poly.pdbx_seq_one_letter_code
_entity_poly.pdbx_strand_id
1 'polypeptide(L)'
;MPSNLQIPAWRAEMSRELELTLKELVVDHVHTTLYEEDWQWQPSLTAALEGLTAAQAAWKPSPARHSIWQIVRHLTLWKSGVLKAWDGDPPDGAQLETDDWHDGLAERPPGAAGYLHPVPHPGAGPG
;
A
#
# COMPACT_ATOMS: atom_id res chain seq x y z
N MET A 1 -44.32 3.44 -25.41
CA MET A 1 -44.29 3.70 -23.96
C MET A 1 -42.95 3.20 -23.42
N PRO A 2 -41.94 4.05 -23.17
CA PRO A 2 -40.76 3.58 -22.45
C PRO A 2 -41.10 3.42 -20.96
N SER A 3 -40.67 2.30 -20.40
CA SER A 3 -40.83 1.89 -19.01
C SER A 3 -39.98 2.78 -18.10
N ASN A 4 -40.61 3.39 -17.08
CA ASN A 4 -39.94 4.04 -15.96
C ASN A 4 -39.26 2.99 -15.09
N LEU A 5 -38.00 2.68 -15.38
CA LEU A 5 -37.12 1.98 -14.45
C LEU A 5 -36.78 2.96 -13.32
N GLN A 6 -37.53 2.85 -12.22
CA GLN A 6 -37.30 3.61 -11.01
C GLN A 6 -35.98 3.15 -10.39
N ILE A 7 -34.98 4.03 -10.42
CA ILE A 7 -33.67 3.77 -9.84
C ILE A 7 -33.84 3.64 -8.31
N PRO A 8 -33.40 2.53 -7.68
CA PRO A 8 -33.50 2.36 -6.24
C PRO A 8 -32.73 3.44 -5.46
N ALA A 9 -33.28 3.89 -4.33
CA ALA A 9 -32.74 4.95 -3.48
C ALA A 9 -31.27 4.72 -3.05
N TRP A 10 -30.85 3.46 -2.90
CA TRP A 10 -29.46 3.13 -2.53
C TRP A 10 -28.42 3.60 -3.55
N ARG A 11 -28.81 3.77 -4.83
CA ARG A 11 -27.90 4.27 -5.88
C ARG A 11 -27.65 5.78 -5.77
N ALA A 12 -28.58 6.53 -5.16
CA ALA A 12 -28.43 7.95 -4.89
C ALA A 12 -27.58 8.20 -3.63
N GLU A 13 -27.71 7.36 -2.60
CA GLU A 13 -26.91 7.47 -1.36
C GLU A 13 -25.45 7.01 -1.52
N MET A 14 -25.15 6.13 -2.47
CA MET A 14 -23.75 5.73 -2.78
C MET A 14 -23.01 6.72 -3.67
N SER A 15 -23.66 7.80 -4.09
CA SER A 15 -23.00 8.89 -4.79
C SER A 15 -22.52 9.88 -3.74
N ARG A 16 -21.28 9.72 -3.25
CA ARG A 16 -20.53 10.91 -2.85
C ARG A 16 -20.55 11.79 -4.10
N GLU A 17 -21.36 12.85 -4.12
CA GLU A 17 -21.37 13.90 -5.14
C GLU A 17 -20.07 14.72 -5.07
N LEU A 18 -18.95 14.02 -5.19
CA LEU A 18 -17.64 14.60 -5.37
C LEU A 18 -17.30 14.32 -6.83
N GLU A 19 -17.41 15.34 -7.67
CA GLU A 19 -16.75 15.34 -8.97
C GLU A 19 -15.24 15.38 -8.71
N LEU A 20 -14.66 14.21 -8.40
CA LEU A 20 -13.24 14.06 -8.21
C LEU A 20 -12.55 14.31 -9.56
N THR A 21 -11.55 15.18 -9.56
CA THR A 21 -10.58 15.21 -10.65
C THR A 21 -9.89 13.84 -10.75
N LEU A 22 -9.32 13.50 -11.92
CA LEU A 22 -8.56 12.26 -12.10
C LEU A 22 -7.45 12.12 -11.04
N LYS A 23 -6.81 13.23 -10.65
CA LYS A 23 -5.80 13.24 -9.60
C LYS A 23 -6.39 12.82 -8.25
N GLU A 24 -7.52 13.41 -7.87
CA GLU A 24 -8.17 13.09 -6.60
C GLU A 24 -8.67 11.65 -6.57
N LEU A 25 -9.20 11.14 -7.69
CA LEU A 25 -9.61 9.74 -7.81
C LEU A 25 -8.43 8.77 -7.64
N VAL A 26 -7.27 9.07 -8.24
CA VAL A 26 -6.07 8.24 -8.09
C VAL A 26 -5.54 8.28 -6.65
N VAL A 27 -5.53 9.45 -6.02
CA VAL A 27 -5.13 9.60 -4.61
C VAL A 27 -6.08 8.85 -3.69
N ASP A 28 -7.38 8.98 -3.89
CA ASP A 28 -8.41 8.26 -3.13
C ASP A 28 -8.27 6.75 -3.29
N HIS A 29 -8.02 6.25 -4.51
CA HIS A 29 -7.80 4.82 -4.74
C HIS A 29 -6.55 4.30 -4.01
N VAL A 30 -5.45 5.06 -4.01
CA VAL A 30 -4.24 4.68 -3.26
C VAL A 30 -4.51 4.69 -1.76
N HIS A 31 -5.21 5.71 -1.25
CA HIS A 31 -5.56 5.81 0.17
C HIS A 31 -6.42 4.63 0.63
N THR A 32 -7.54 4.39 -0.05
CA THR A 32 -8.52 3.35 0.28
C THR A 32 -7.97 1.93 0.09
N THR A 33 -6.91 1.74 -0.69
CA THR A 33 -6.23 0.43 -0.78
C THR A 33 -5.31 0.20 0.43
N LEU A 34 -4.69 1.25 0.96
CA LEU A 34 -3.67 1.15 1.99
C LEU A 34 -4.23 1.28 3.40
N TYR A 35 -5.24 2.14 3.59
CA TYR A 35 -5.79 2.52 4.88
C TYR A 35 -7.28 2.15 4.99
N GLU A 36 -7.73 2.04 6.24
CA GLU A 36 -9.10 1.64 6.59
C GLU A 36 -10.12 2.74 6.29
N GLU A 37 -11.31 2.32 5.85
CA GLU A 37 -12.50 3.16 5.73
C GLU A 37 -13.75 2.37 6.10
N ASP A 38 -14.72 3.02 6.74
CA ASP A 38 -15.93 2.37 7.30
C ASP A 38 -16.79 1.62 6.27
N TRP A 39 -16.71 1.98 5.00
CA TRP A 39 -17.50 1.39 3.91
C TRP A 39 -16.80 0.22 3.19
N GLN A 40 -15.54 -0.07 3.52
CA GLN A 40 -14.78 -1.13 2.87
C GLN A 40 -15.31 -2.52 3.27
N TRP A 41 -15.65 -3.34 2.29
CA TRP A 41 -16.07 -4.72 2.50
C TRP A 41 -14.90 -5.71 2.69
N GLN A 42 -13.68 -5.26 2.36
CA GLN A 42 -12.43 -6.01 2.46
C GLN A 42 -11.46 -5.27 3.40
N PRO A 43 -10.56 -5.96 4.12
CA PRO A 43 -9.57 -5.28 4.93
C PRO A 43 -8.61 -4.45 4.04
N SER A 44 -8.24 -3.28 4.53
CA SER A 44 -7.13 -2.50 3.96
C SER A 44 -5.80 -3.24 4.14
N LEU A 45 -4.76 -2.80 3.43
CA LEU A 45 -3.43 -3.41 3.61
C LEU A 45 -2.92 -3.25 5.06
N THR A 46 -3.15 -2.11 5.73
CA THR A 46 -2.75 -1.94 7.12
C THR A 46 -3.49 -2.89 8.06
N ALA A 47 -4.81 -3.04 7.88
CA ALA A 47 -5.63 -3.96 8.67
C ALA A 47 -5.19 -5.42 8.46
N ALA A 48 -4.90 -5.81 7.22
CA ALA A 48 -4.47 -7.17 6.87
C ALA A 48 -3.10 -7.54 7.46
N LEU A 49 -2.25 -6.55 7.77
CA LEU A 49 -0.92 -6.73 8.33
C LEU A 49 -0.88 -6.57 9.85
N GLU A 50 -1.96 -6.11 10.47
CA GLU A 50 -2.02 -5.85 11.91
C GLU A 50 -1.79 -7.15 12.71
N GLY A 51 -0.89 -7.09 13.69
CA GLY A 51 -0.56 -8.23 14.55
C GLY A 51 0.27 -9.35 13.88
N LEU A 52 0.70 -9.17 12.62
CA LEU A 52 1.49 -10.17 11.91
C LEU A 52 2.90 -10.32 12.52
N THR A 53 3.27 -11.53 12.91
CA THR A 53 4.63 -11.83 13.39
C THR A 53 5.61 -11.98 12.23
N ALA A 54 6.91 -11.77 12.50
CA ALA A 54 7.96 -11.98 11.49
C ALA A 54 7.98 -13.42 10.93
N ALA A 55 7.69 -14.43 11.76
CA ALA A 55 7.63 -15.83 11.33
C ALA A 55 6.46 -16.07 10.36
N GLN A 56 5.29 -15.49 10.63
CA GLN A 56 4.15 -15.54 9.72
C GLN A 56 4.44 -14.77 8.43
N ALA A 57 5.07 -13.60 8.52
CA ALA A 57 5.44 -12.81 7.36
C ALA A 57 6.42 -13.54 6.43
N ALA A 58 7.36 -14.31 7.00
CA ALA A 58 8.34 -15.09 6.27
C ALA A 58 7.81 -16.43 5.71
N TRP A 59 6.66 -16.90 6.20
CA TRP A 59 6.09 -18.18 5.77
C TRP A 59 5.69 -18.17 4.28
N LYS A 60 5.94 -19.29 3.60
CA LYS A 60 5.59 -19.51 2.19
C LYS A 60 4.65 -20.71 2.07
N PRO A 61 3.55 -20.61 1.29
CA PRO A 61 2.63 -21.73 1.07
C PRO A 61 3.23 -22.83 0.19
N SER A 62 4.22 -22.50 -0.64
CA SER A 62 5.06 -23.45 -1.39
C SER A 62 6.36 -22.76 -1.85
N PRO A 63 7.41 -23.50 -2.25
CA PRO A 63 8.68 -22.91 -2.65
C PRO A 63 8.57 -21.87 -3.79
N ALA A 64 7.64 -22.09 -4.73
CA ALA A 64 7.43 -21.24 -5.90
C ALA A 64 6.51 -20.03 -5.66
N ARG A 65 6.05 -19.80 -4.43
CA ARG A 65 5.12 -18.70 -4.09
C ARG A 65 5.78 -17.71 -3.15
N HIS A 66 5.51 -16.43 -3.33
CA HIS A 66 6.04 -15.38 -2.46
C HIS A 66 5.43 -15.45 -1.05
N SER A 67 6.23 -15.10 -0.05
CA SER A 67 5.77 -14.87 1.32
C SER A 67 5.01 -13.55 1.44
N ILE A 68 4.32 -13.34 2.56
CA ILE A 68 3.67 -12.04 2.85
C ILE A 68 4.72 -10.92 2.84
N TRP A 69 5.89 -11.17 3.44
CA TRP A 69 7.02 -10.24 3.43
C TRP A 69 7.43 -9.82 2.01
N GLN A 70 7.61 -10.80 1.11
CA GLN A 70 7.99 -10.52 -0.28
C GLN A 70 6.91 -9.70 -1.00
N ILE A 71 5.63 -9.99 -0.77
CA ILE A 71 4.51 -9.24 -1.38
C ILE A 71 4.46 -7.80 -0.86
N VAL A 72 4.57 -7.58 0.45
CA VAL A 72 4.57 -6.21 1.01
C VAL A 72 5.78 -5.44 0.50
N ARG A 73 6.96 -6.07 0.44
CA ARG A 73 8.18 -5.46 -0.08
C ARG A 73 8.03 -5.05 -1.55
N HIS A 74 7.48 -5.92 -2.39
CA HIS A 74 7.14 -5.61 -3.79
C HIS A 74 6.27 -4.36 -3.87
N LEU A 75 5.16 -4.34 -3.13
CA LEU A 75 4.23 -3.20 -3.11
C LEU A 75 4.91 -1.90 -2.68
N THR A 76 5.72 -1.93 -1.61
CA THR A 76 6.44 -0.76 -1.12
C THR A 76 7.46 -0.27 -2.14
N LEU A 77 8.28 -1.17 -2.70
CA LEU A 77 9.34 -0.82 -3.66
C LEU A 77 8.76 -0.09 -4.89
N TRP A 78 7.75 -0.69 -5.52
CA TRP A 78 7.15 -0.11 -6.73
C TRP A 78 6.36 1.16 -6.45
N LYS A 79 5.61 1.24 -5.34
CA LYS A 79 4.92 2.49 -4.95
C LYS A 79 5.92 3.62 -4.68
N SER A 80 7.00 3.35 -3.96
CA SER A 80 8.06 4.34 -3.75
C SER A 80 8.73 4.75 -5.06
N GLY A 81 8.94 3.83 -5.99
CA GLY A 81 9.48 4.16 -7.31
C GLY A 81 8.56 5.07 -8.12
N VAL A 82 7.24 4.81 -8.11
CA VAL A 82 6.24 5.68 -8.74
C VAL A 82 6.21 7.07 -8.09
N LEU A 83 6.29 7.14 -6.76
CA LEU A 83 6.34 8.43 -6.04
C LEU A 83 7.59 9.24 -6.42
N LYS A 84 8.76 8.60 -6.48
CA LYS A 84 9.99 9.28 -6.92
C LYS A 84 9.89 9.78 -8.37
N ALA A 85 9.34 8.96 -9.28
CA ALA A 85 9.10 9.37 -10.64
C ALA A 85 8.10 10.54 -10.73
N TRP A 86 7.07 10.55 -9.88
CA TRP A 86 6.11 11.65 -9.76
C TRP A 86 6.78 12.95 -9.31
N ASP A 87 7.77 12.86 -8.43
CA ASP A 87 8.58 14.00 -7.95
C ASP A 87 9.68 14.42 -8.95
N GLY A 88 9.74 13.80 -10.14
CA GLY A 88 10.69 14.14 -11.19
C GLY A 88 12.05 13.44 -11.09
N ASP A 89 12.19 12.45 -10.21
CA ASP A 89 13.40 11.64 -10.02
C ASP A 89 13.10 10.14 -10.27
N PRO A 90 12.86 9.74 -11.53
CA PRO A 90 12.50 8.35 -11.82
C PRO A 90 13.67 7.42 -11.46
N PRO A 91 13.43 6.37 -10.66
CA PRO A 91 14.45 5.37 -10.36
C PRO A 91 14.82 4.55 -11.61
N ASP A 92 15.97 3.89 -11.58
CA ASP A 92 16.32 2.88 -12.57
C ASP A 92 15.39 1.67 -12.47
N GLY A 93 14.59 1.43 -13.51
CA GLY A 93 13.65 0.31 -13.58
C GLY A 93 14.33 -1.05 -13.51
N ALA A 94 15.52 -1.21 -14.10
CA ALA A 94 16.24 -2.49 -14.06
C ALA A 94 16.74 -2.81 -12.64
N GLN A 95 17.11 -1.77 -11.89
CA GLN A 95 17.46 -1.90 -10.48
C GLN A 95 16.22 -2.28 -9.64
N LEU A 96 15.07 -1.65 -9.88
CA LEU A 96 13.83 -2.03 -9.19
C LEU A 96 13.43 -3.48 -9.45
N GLU A 97 13.52 -3.95 -10.70
CA GLU A 97 13.24 -5.35 -11.05
C GLU A 97 14.19 -6.33 -10.36
N THR A 98 15.48 -5.98 -10.31
CA THR A 98 16.49 -6.77 -9.58
C THR A 98 16.14 -6.85 -8.10
N ASP A 99 15.76 -5.73 -7.50
CA ASP A 99 15.50 -5.66 -6.07
C ASP A 99 14.17 -6.32 -5.69
N ASP A 100 13.14 -6.34 -6.53
CA ASP A 100 11.73 -6.65 -6.22
C ASP A 100 11.50 -7.84 -5.27
N TRP A 101 11.91 -9.04 -5.68
CA TRP A 101 11.58 -10.28 -4.98
C TRP A 101 12.65 -10.76 -4.00
N HIS A 102 13.66 -9.92 -3.70
CA HIS A 102 14.72 -10.27 -2.77
C HIS A 102 14.16 -10.64 -1.39
N ASP A 103 14.64 -11.76 -0.84
CA ASP A 103 14.14 -12.28 0.42
C ASP A 103 14.44 -11.34 1.60
N GLY A 104 15.49 -10.52 1.55
CA GLY A 104 15.86 -9.54 2.60
C GLY A 104 16.16 -10.12 4.00
N LEU A 105 15.86 -11.40 4.21
CA LEU A 105 16.08 -12.20 5.41
C LEU A 105 17.39 -13.01 5.32
N ALA A 106 18.04 -13.03 4.14
CA ALA A 106 19.37 -13.60 3.96
C ALA A 106 20.44 -12.57 4.36
N GLU A 107 21.04 -12.83 5.51
CA GLU A 107 22.26 -12.24 6.11
C GLU A 107 22.39 -10.71 6.13
N ARG A 108 21.88 -10.11 7.21
CA ARG A 108 22.39 -8.81 7.66
C ARG A 108 23.81 -9.03 8.23
N PRO A 109 24.86 -8.36 7.71
CA PRO A 109 26.18 -8.43 8.34
C PRO A 109 26.08 -7.89 9.79
N PRO A 110 26.77 -8.52 10.77
CA PRO A 110 26.79 -8.00 12.12
C PRO A 110 27.31 -6.55 12.12
N GLY A 111 26.48 -5.59 12.55
CA GLY A 111 26.91 -4.19 12.77
C GLY A 111 26.37 -3.13 11.79
N ALA A 112 25.52 -3.46 10.82
CA ALA A 112 24.85 -2.43 10.02
C ALA A 112 23.82 -1.66 10.87
N ALA A 113 24.14 -0.42 11.24
CA ALA A 113 23.22 0.50 11.92
C ALA A 113 21.99 0.74 11.03
N GLY A 114 20.81 0.46 11.58
CA GLY A 114 19.55 0.52 10.86
C GLY A 114 19.23 1.95 10.42
N TYR A 115 19.01 2.13 9.12
CA TYR A 115 18.26 3.28 8.65
C TYR A 115 16.77 3.00 8.87
N LEU A 116 16.34 3.15 10.13
CA LEU A 116 14.96 3.51 10.39
C LEU A 116 14.89 5.00 10.10
N HIS A 117 14.26 5.38 8.98
CA HIS A 117 13.70 6.72 8.94
C HIS A 117 12.79 6.84 10.16
N PRO A 118 13.02 7.81 11.06
CA PRO A 118 12.07 8.06 12.12
C PRO A 118 10.77 8.50 11.44
N VAL A 119 9.67 7.78 11.70
CA VAL A 119 8.34 8.33 11.44
C VAL A 119 8.20 9.50 12.41
N PRO A 120 8.06 10.76 11.93
CA PRO A 120 7.89 11.88 12.84
C PRO A 120 6.58 11.70 13.60
N HIS A 121 6.67 11.50 14.92
CA HIS A 121 5.52 11.58 15.81
C HIS A 121 5.15 13.06 16.00
N PRO A 122 3.91 13.47 15.72
CA PRO A 122 3.46 14.81 16.05
C PRO A 122 3.32 14.91 17.57
N GLY A 123 4.25 15.60 18.25
CA GLY A 123 4.11 15.89 19.67
C GLY A 123 5.39 16.22 20.47
N ALA A 124 6.59 15.99 19.94
CA ALA A 124 7.82 16.33 20.68
C ALA A 124 8.31 17.75 20.31
N GLY A 125 7.74 18.76 20.95
CA GLY A 125 8.35 20.10 21.04
C GLY A 125 9.45 20.13 22.12
N PRO A 126 10.48 20.98 21.99
CA PRO A 126 11.56 21.03 22.96
C PRO A 126 11.14 21.74 24.25
N GLY A 127 11.45 21.13 25.39
CA GLY A 127 11.52 21.78 26.70
C GLY A 127 12.93 22.26 27.01
#